data_AF-A0A7W9GGA0-F1
#
_entry.id   AF-A0A7W9GGA0-F1
#
_cell.length_a   1.000
_cell.length_b   1.000
_cell.length_c   1.000
_cell.angle_alpha   90.00
_cell.angle_beta   90.00
_cell.angle_gamma   90.00
#
_symmetry.space_group_name_H-M   'P 1'
#
loop_
_entity.id
_entity.type
_entity.pdbx_description
1 polymer ?
#
loop_
_entity_poly.entity_id
_entity_poly.type
_entity_poly.pdbx_seq_one_letter_code
_entity_poly.pdbx_strand_id
1 'polypeptide(L)'
;MTDNTSPGPAQESAATGISATEQAGDASPGAKSALAPRDLALIALFAAFIAVLGLPGAIPIFGSPVPITAQTLGVMLAPSILGARRGALAIVAFLVLVAAGLPLLSGGRGGLGVFAGASAGYLVGWIFGSYVIGLLVDRILPKYRFWPGLLFNVIGGIVVIYAFGVPVTAWRTGSWELATVLSAAQYLPGDLLKAVLAAAIAAGVHRAYPVPRAGRPRGQA
;
A
#
# COMPACT_ATOMS: atom_id res chain seq x y z
N MET A 1 -33.01 5.26 80.62
CA MET A 1 -32.18 4.97 81.81
C MET A 1 -32.77 3.73 82.45
N THR A 2 -32.22 2.53 82.45
CA THR A 2 -30.92 1.90 82.14
C THR A 2 -31.27 0.45 81.79
N ASP A 3 -31.06 0.04 80.54
CA ASP A 3 -29.98 -0.88 80.11
C ASP A 3 -29.82 -2.15 80.96
N ASN A 4 -30.25 -3.28 80.38
CA ASN A 4 -30.17 -4.63 80.95
C ASN A 4 -29.14 -5.43 80.14
N THR A 5 -28.02 -5.71 80.78
CA THR A 5 -26.91 -6.54 80.28
C THR A 5 -27.25 -8.03 80.31
N SER A 6 -26.99 -8.74 79.22
CA SER A 6 -26.73 -10.19 79.20
C SER A 6 -25.86 -10.58 78.00
N PRO A 7 -25.16 -11.74 78.05
CA PRO A 7 -23.79 -11.90 77.54
C PRO A 7 -23.66 -12.84 76.31
N GLY A 8 -22.47 -12.83 75.69
CA GLY A 8 -21.89 -14.01 75.01
C GLY A 8 -21.78 -13.91 73.47
N PRO A 9 -20.60 -14.26 72.88
CA PRO A 9 -20.33 -14.07 71.46
C PRO A 9 -20.94 -15.18 70.59
N ALA A 10 -21.57 -14.79 69.48
CA ALA A 10 -22.02 -15.71 68.45
C ALA A 10 -20.88 -16.05 67.47
N GLN A 11 -20.52 -17.34 67.44
CA GLN A 11 -20.28 -18.22 66.28
C GLN A 11 -19.32 -17.72 65.17
N GLU A 12 -18.08 -18.22 65.05
CA GLU A 12 -17.70 -19.49 64.38
C GLU A 12 -18.22 -19.57 62.93
N SER A 13 -17.46 -19.05 61.95
CA SER A 13 -16.52 -19.82 61.11
C SER A 13 -17.17 -20.95 60.30
N ALA A 14 -17.58 -20.66 59.06
CA ALA A 14 -17.38 -21.53 57.89
C ALA A 14 -18.08 -20.93 56.65
N ALA A 15 -17.30 -20.39 55.70
CA ALA A 15 -17.57 -20.43 54.25
C ALA A 15 -16.45 -19.68 53.50
N THR A 16 -15.28 -20.32 53.39
CA THR A 16 -14.23 -19.94 52.43
C THR A 16 -14.07 -21.09 51.47
N GLY A 17 -14.29 -20.86 50.17
CA GLY A 17 -14.00 -21.86 49.15
C GLY A 17 -14.93 -21.80 47.95
N ILE A 18 -14.88 -20.72 47.16
CA ILE A 18 -15.27 -20.78 45.75
C ILE A 18 -13.99 -20.66 44.93
N SER A 19 -13.49 -21.84 44.58
CA SER A 19 -13.00 -22.20 43.25
C SER A 19 -12.02 -21.22 42.58
N ALA A 20 -10.76 -21.28 43.01
CA ALA A 20 -9.66 -21.10 42.07
C ALA A 20 -9.64 -22.32 41.15
N THR A 21 -9.83 -22.11 39.84
CA THR A 21 -9.18 -22.77 38.68
C THR A 21 -10.15 -22.69 37.49
N GLU A 22 -10.25 -21.52 36.85
CA GLU A 22 -10.80 -21.45 35.50
C GLU A 22 -9.95 -20.50 34.66
N GLN A 23 -9.56 -21.02 33.49
CA GLN A 23 -8.95 -20.32 32.35
C GLN A 23 -7.42 -20.15 32.38
N ALA A 24 -6.73 -21.29 32.33
CA ALA A 24 -5.56 -21.45 31.45
C ALA A 24 -6.03 -22.10 30.13
N GLY A 25 -5.91 -21.36 29.02
CA GLY A 25 -6.33 -21.75 27.67
C GLY A 25 -7.05 -20.55 27.04
N ASP A 26 -6.60 -19.90 25.98
CA ASP A 26 -5.94 -20.36 24.76
C ASP A 26 -5.14 -19.17 24.20
N ALA A 27 -3.80 -19.25 24.28
CA ALA A 27 -2.93 -18.35 23.53
C ALA A 27 -2.42 -19.12 22.30
N SER A 28 -3.30 -19.41 21.36
CA SER A 28 -2.90 -19.88 20.03
C SER A 28 -2.14 -18.75 19.30
N PRO A 29 -0.84 -18.91 19.03
CA PRO A 29 -0.05 -17.94 18.28
C PRO A 29 -0.31 -18.15 16.79
N GLY A 30 -0.80 -17.11 16.10
CA GLY A 30 -0.66 -17.01 14.64
C GLY A 30 -1.93 -17.18 13.81
N ALA A 31 -2.99 -16.41 14.08
CA ALA A 31 -4.00 -16.16 13.06
C ALA A 31 -3.40 -15.27 11.95
N LYS A 32 -3.03 -15.87 10.82
CA LYS A 32 -2.67 -15.12 9.59
C LYS A 32 -3.82 -14.18 9.29
N SER A 33 -3.59 -12.86 9.35
CA SER A 33 -4.66 -11.88 9.20
C SER A 33 -5.34 -12.05 7.82
N ALA A 34 -6.54 -12.62 7.81
CA ALA A 34 -7.36 -12.69 6.60
C ALA A 34 -7.70 -11.26 6.15
N LEU A 35 -7.72 -11.02 4.84
CA LEU A 35 -8.19 -9.74 4.29
C LEU A 35 -9.68 -9.61 4.58
N ALA A 36 -10.08 -8.49 5.19
CA ALA A 36 -11.50 -8.22 5.39
C ALA A 36 -12.16 -7.86 4.04
N PRO A 37 -13.48 -8.03 3.87
CA PRO A 37 -14.19 -7.61 2.66
C PRO A 37 -13.93 -6.13 2.28
N ARG A 38 -13.78 -5.28 3.29
CA ARG A 38 -13.39 -3.87 3.12
C ARG A 38 -12.01 -3.73 2.47
N ASP A 39 -11.04 -4.55 2.85
CA ASP A 39 -9.70 -4.49 2.29
C ASP A 39 -9.73 -4.88 0.81
N LEU A 40 -10.53 -5.89 0.44
CA LEU A 40 -10.76 -6.27 -0.95
C LEU A 40 -11.41 -5.12 -1.75
N ALA A 41 -12.43 -4.47 -1.19
CA ALA A 41 -13.06 -3.31 -1.83
C ALA A 41 -12.08 -2.16 -2.06
N LEU A 42 -11.20 -1.87 -1.09
CA LEU A 42 -10.16 -0.84 -1.24
C LEU A 42 -9.11 -1.22 -2.29
N ILE A 43 -8.70 -2.49 -2.33
CA ILE A 43 -7.77 -3.02 -3.34
C ILE A 43 -8.38 -2.84 -4.74
N ALA A 44 -9.64 -3.26 -4.92
CA ALA A 44 -10.35 -3.14 -6.19
C ALA A 44 -10.55 -1.67 -6.61
N LEU A 45 -10.92 -0.80 -5.67
CA LEU A 45 -11.10 0.64 -5.92
C LEU A 45 -9.81 1.28 -6.43
N PHE A 46 -8.67 1.00 -5.80
CA PHE A 46 -7.40 1.58 -6.24
C PHE A 46 -6.88 0.95 -7.54
N ALA A 47 -7.14 -0.34 -7.79
CA ALA A 47 -6.86 -0.95 -9.08
C ALA A 47 -7.68 -0.28 -10.21
N ALA A 48 -8.98 -0.02 -9.97
CA ALA A 48 -9.83 0.71 -10.90
C ALA A 48 -9.38 2.17 -11.09
N PHE A 49 -8.97 2.84 -10.01
CA PHE A 49 -8.42 4.19 -10.08
C PHE A 49 -7.16 4.26 -10.98
N ILE A 50 -6.25 3.29 -10.85
CA ILE A 50 -5.06 3.20 -11.71
C ILE A 50 -5.45 2.96 -13.18
N ALA A 51 -6.48 2.15 -13.44
CA ALA A 51 -7.01 1.96 -14.79
C ALA A 51 -7.59 3.26 -15.38
N VAL A 52 -8.36 4.02 -14.58
CA VAL A 52 -8.93 5.32 -14.99
C VAL A 52 -7.82 6.33 -15.32
N LEU A 53 -6.72 6.34 -14.56
CA LEU A 53 -5.54 7.17 -14.88
C LEU A 53 -4.85 6.77 -16.19
N GLY A 54 -5.20 5.63 -16.80
CA GLY A 54 -4.75 5.23 -18.13
C GLY A 54 -5.51 5.90 -19.27
N LEU A 55 -6.73 6.39 -19.02
CA LEU A 55 -7.64 6.95 -20.03
C LEU A 55 -7.11 8.20 -20.76
N PRO A 56 -6.39 9.14 -20.12
CA PRO A 56 -5.81 10.29 -20.83
C PRO A 56 -4.80 9.92 -21.92
N GLY A 57 -4.39 8.65 -21.99
CA GLY A 57 -3.44 8.15 -22.96
C GLY A 57 -2.01 8.16 -22.44
N ALA A 58 -1.07 8.03 -23.37
CA ALA A 58 0.36 7.99 -23.11
C ALA A 58 1.04 9.09 -23.94
N ILE A 59 1.97 9.82 -23.35
CA ILE A 59 2.76 10.83 -24.06
C ILE A 59 4.07 10.16 -24.48
N PRO A 60 4.29 9.90 -25.78
CA PRO A 60 5.55 9.35 -26.25
C PRO A 60 6.66 10.38 -26.05
N ILE A 61 7.87 9.91 -25.76
CA ILE A 61 9.03 10.79 -25.64
C ILE A 61 10.04 10.43 -26.71
N PHE A 62 10.63 11.45 -27.29
CA PHE A 62 11.67 11.28 -28.29
C PHE A 62 12.85 10.47 -27.73
N GLY A 63 13.23 9.42 -28.45
CA GLY A 63 14.37 8.57 -28.09
C GLY A 63 14.12 7.59 -26.94
N SER A 64 12.88 7.41 -26.49
CA SER A 64 12.57 6.38 -25.49
C SER A 64 11.37 5.49 -25.85
N PRO A 65 11.46 4.16 -25.70
CA PRO A 65 10.36 3.24 -25.98
C PRO A 65 9.27 3.24 -24.88
N VAL A 66 9.49 3.94 -23.77
CA VAL A 66 8.55 3.99 -22.63
C VAL A 66 7.84 5.35 -22.59
N PRO A 67 6.51 5.42 -22.69
CA PRO A 67 5.79 6.69 -22.67
C PRO A 67 5.57 7.21 -21.24
N ILE A 68 5.35 8.52 -21.10
CA ILE A 68 4.84 9.10 -19.83
C ILE A 68 3.36 8.76 -19.71
N THR A 69 2.95 8.36 -18.51
CA THR A 69 1.55 8.08 -18.18
C THR A 69 1.15 8.80 -16.91
N ALA A 70 -0.15 9.03 -16.71
CA ALA A 70 -0.67 9.47 -15.42
C ALA A 70 -0.79 8.31 -14.42
N GLN A 71 -0.74 7.05 -14.87
CA GLN A 71 -0.95 5.86 -14.04
C GLN A 71 0.06 5.71 -12.91
N THR A 72 1.30 6.16 -13.09
CA THR A 72 2.33 6.13 -12.04
C THR A 72 1.95 6.98 -10.82
N LEU A 73 1.06 7.97 -10.97
CA LEU A 73 0.48 8.68 -9.83
C LEU A 73 -0.35 7.73 -8.95
N GLY A 74 -1.15 6.86 -9.55
CA GLY A 74 -1.93 5.86 -8.82
C GLY A 74 -1.04 4.83 -8.11
N VAL A 75 0.08 4.47 -8.74
CA VAL A 75 1.09 3.56 -8.16
C VAL A 75 1.75 4.15 -6.91
N MET A 76 1.96 5.46 -6.89
CA MET A 76 2.47 6.21 -5.72
C MET A 76 1.40 6.42 -4.65
N LEU A 77 0.18 6.76 -5.08
CA LEU A 77 -0.92 7.15 -4.18
C LEU A 77 -1.54 5.96 -3.44
N ALA A 78 -1.73 4.81 -4.12
CA ALA A 78 -2.33 3.62 -3.52
C ALA A 78 -1.63 3.15 -2.24
N PRO A 79 -0.31 2.90 -2.22
CA PRO A 79 0.39 2.54 -0.99
C PRO A 79 0.50 3.70 0.01
N SER A 80 0.49 4.95 -0.46
CA SER A 80 0.48 6.14 0.43
C SER A 80 -0.80 6.25 1.26
N ILE A 81 -1.93 5.75 0.74
CA ILE A 81 -3.22 5.76 1.45
C ILE A 81 -3.47 4.41 2.17
N LEU A 82 -3.20 3.30 1.50
CA LEU A 82 -3.63 1.97 1.96
C LEU A 82 -2.58 1.22 2.80
N GLY A 83 -1.31 1.63 2.78
CA GLY A 83 -0.18 0.91 3.39
C GLY A 83 0.39 -0.20 2.51
N ALA A 84 1.38 -0.94 3.02
CA ALA A 84 2.18 -1.89 2.23
C ALA A 84 1.37 -2.99 1.56
N ARG A 85 0.57 -3.72 2.35
CA ARG A 85 -0.12 -4.93 1.87
C ARG A 85 -1.21 -4.60 0.85
N ARG A 86 -2.10 -3.67 1.18
CA ARG A 86 -3.23 -3.30 0.31
C ARG A 86 -2.79 -2.50 -0.91
N GLY A 87 -1.80 -1.61 -0.76
CA GLY A 87 -1.24 -0.87 -1.88
C GLY A 87 -0.61 -1.80 -2.92
N ALA A 88 0.29 -2.70 -2.49
CA ALA A 88 0.90 -3.66 -3.39
C ALA A 88 -0.12 -4.61 -4.03
N LEU A 89 -1.11 -5.09 -3.27
CA LEU A 89 -2.18 -5.92 -3.81
C LEU A 89 -3.06 -5.20 -4.83
N ALA A 90 -3.28 -3.88 -4.70
CA ALA A 90 -3.98 -3.09 -5.73
C ALA A 90 -3.19 -3.06 -7.04
N ILE A 91 -1.86 -2.91 -6.97
CA ILE A 91 -1.01 -2.93 -8.17
C ILE A 91 -0.99 -4.33 -8.79
N VAL A 92 -0.86 -5.38 -7.97
CA VAL A 92 -0.90 -6.77 -8.45
C VAL A 92 -2.24 -7.08 -9.10
N ALA A 93 -3.36 -6.73 -8.48
CA ALA A 93 -4.70 -6.93 -9.03
C ALA A 93 -4.85 -6.21 -10.38
N PHE A 94 -4.41 -4.96 -10.46
CA PHE A 94 -4.38 -4.21 -11.72
C PHE A 94 -3.57 -4.93 -12.81
N LEU A 95 -2.35 -5.37 -12.50
CA LEU A 95 -1.49 -6.06 -13.46
C LEU A 95 -2.01 -7.44 -13.87
N VAL A 96 -2.70 -8.16 -12.98
CA VAL A 96 -3.40 -9.40 -13.31
C VAL A 96 -4.50 -9.15 -14.34
N LEU A 97 -5.30 -8.09 -14.18
CA LEU A 97 -6.32 -7.71 -15.16
C LEU A 97 -5.70 -7.33 -16.51
N VAL A 98 -4.59 -6.59 -16.50
CA VAL A 98 -3.81 -6.29 -17.72
C VAL A 98 -3.33 -7.59 -18.37
N ALA A 99 -2.77 -8.53 -17.60
CA ALA A 99 -2.31 -9.82 -18.10
C ALA A 99 -3.45 -10.68 -18.69
N ALA A 100 -4.64 -10.60 -18.11
CA ALA A 100 -5.87 -11.23 -18.62
C ALA A 100 -6.36 -10.64 -19.96
N GLY A 101 -5.73 -9.58 -20.46
CA GLY A 101 -6.01 -9.01 -21.78
C GLY A 101 -6.77 -7.69 -21.75
N LEU A 102 -7.14 -7.18 -20.59
CA LEU A 102 -7.88 -5.91 -20.52
C LEU A 102 -6.95 -4.74 -20.93
N PRO A 103 -7.41 -3.80 -21.77
CA PRO A 103 -6.62 -2.68 -22.27
C PRO A 103 -6.52 -1.54 -21.24
N LEU A 104 -6.02 -1.83 -20.04
CA LEU A 104 -6.04 -0.91 -18.90
C LEU A 104 -4.78 -0.05 -18.77
N LEU A 105 -3.70 -0.39 -19.48
CA LEU A 105 -2.52 0.48 -19.54
C LEU A 105 -2.78 1.62 -20.52
N SER A 106 -2.13 2.77 -20.27
CA SER A 106 -2.21 3.95 -21.13
C SER A 106 -1.98 3.62 -22.61
N GLY A 107 -2.81 4.22 -23.47
CA GLY A 107 -2.81 3.93 -24.90
C GLY A 107 -3.54 2.63 -25.25
N GLY A 108 -4.41 2.12 -24.37
CA GLY A 108 -5.20 0.91 -24.61
C GLY A 108 -4.37 -0.37 -24.60
N ARG A 109 -3.23 -0.37 -23.92
CA ARG A 109 -2.29 -1.49 -23.88
C ARG A 109 -2.77 -2.57 -22.89
N GLY A 110 -2.62 -3.83 -23.26
CA GLY A 110 -3.03 -4.98 -22.45
C GLY A 110 -2.47 -6.31 -22.98
N GLY A 111 -2.74 -7.39 -22.26
CA GLY A 111 -2.33 -8.74 -22.60
C GLY A 111 -0.90 -9.09 -22.20
N LEU A 112 -0.53 -10.36 -22.32
CA LEU A 112 0.78 -10.87 -21.89
C LEU A 112 1.97 -10.23 -22.61
N GLY A 113 1.77 -9.74 -23.84
CA GLY A 113 2.83 -9.10 -24.63
C GLY A 113 3.47 -7.88 -23.96
N VAL A 114 2.72 -7.13 -23.14
CA VAL A 114 3.26 -5.93 -22.45
C VAL A 114 4.33 -6.29 -21.40
N PHE A 115 4.29 -7.52 -20.88
CA PHE A 115 5.26 -8.04 -19.92
C PHE A 115 6.54 -8.57 -20.59
N ALA A 116 6.55 -8.68 -21.92
CA ALA A 116 7.73 -9.00 -22.71
C ALA A 116 8.35 -7.76 -23.41
N GLY A 117 7.72 -6.59 -23.30
CA GLY A 117 8.21 -5.36 -23.95
C GLY A 117 9.32 -4.63 -23.17
N ALA A 118 9.86 -3.56 -23.77
CA ALA A 118 10.89 -2.72 -23.15
C ALA A 118 10.43 -2.05 -21.84
N SER A 119 9.13 -1.81 -21.67
CA SER A 119 8.54 -1.25 -20.46
C SER A 119 8.27 -2.27 -19.34
N ALA A 120 8.53 -3.57 -19.57
CA ALA A 120 8.15 -4.63 -18.62
C ALA A 120 8.80 -4.45 -17.24
N GLY A 121 10.05 -3.97 -17.20
CA GLY A 121 10.75 -3.70 -15.95
C GLY A 121 10.06 -2.65 -15.08
N TYR A 122 9.40 -1.67 -15.70
CA TYR A 122 8.63 -0.67 -14.95
C TYR A 122 7.39 -1.28 -14.31
N LEU A 123 6.70 -2.23 -14.97
CA LEU A 123 5.54 -2.92 -14.41
C LEU A 123 5.93 -3.76 -13.18
N VAL A 124 7.07 -4.45 -13.25
CA VAL A 124 7.65 -5.17 -12.10
C VAL A 124 8.05 -4.18 -11.02
N GLY A 125 8.71 -3.08 -11.41
CA GLY A 125 9.07 -1.97 -10.54
C GLY A 125 7.87 -1.36 -9.81
N TRP A 126 6.69 -1.28 -10.42
CA TRP A 126 5.47 -0.77 -9.77
C TRP A 126 5.08 -1.62 -8.55
N ILE A 127 5.25 -2.95 -8.62
CA ILE A 127 4.94 -3.85 -7.50
C ILE A 127 5.91 -3.59 -6.35
N PHE A 128 7.22 -3.65 -6.61
CA PHE A 128 8.23 -3.47 -5.57
C PHE A 128 8.28 -2.05 -5.03
N GLY A 129 8.18 -1.06 -5.93
CA GLY A 129 8.12 0.35 -5.59
C GLY A 129 6.92 0.67 -4.70
N SER A 130 5.72 0.21 -5.08
CA SER A 130 4.52 0.42 -4.26
C SER A 130 4.62 -0.26 -2.89
N TYR A 131 5.17 -1.47 -2.84
CA TYR A 131 5.41 -2.16 -1.57
C TYR A 131 6.38 -1.39 -0.66
N VAL A 132 7.49 -0.87 -1.21
CA VAL A 132 8.45 -0.03 -0.47
C VAL A 132 7.81 1.25 0.04
N ILE A 133 7.04 1.97 -0.78
CA ILE A 133 6.30 3.17 -0.33
C ILE A 133 5.43 2.80 0.85
N GLY A 134 4.62 1.75 0.72
CA GLY A 134 3.67 1.36 1.76
C GLY A 134 4.36 0.89 3.04
N LEU A 135 5.50 0.20 2.95
CA LEU A 135 6.30 -0.20 4.12
C LEU A 135 6.84 1.00 4.89
N LEU A 136 7.26 2.06 4.18
CA LEU A 136 7.73 3.30 4.81
C LEU A 136 6.56 4.09 5.40
N VAL A 137 5.43 4.13 4.70
CA VAL A 137 4.20 4.79 5.15
C VAL A 137 3.65 4.15 6.42
N ASP A 138 3.62 2.81 6.49
CA ASP A 138 3.14 2.09 7.68
C ASP A 138 3.91 2.45 8.96
N ARG A 139 5.17 2.92 8.85
CA ARG A 139 6.00 3.39 9.97
C ARG A 139 5.61 4.77 10.51
N ILE A 140 4.98 5.61 9.70
CA ILE A 140 4.56 6.97 10.11
C ILE A 140 3.06 7.04 10.46
N LEU A 141 2.28 6.04 10.06
CA LEU A 141 0.86 5.96 10.40
C LEU A 141 0.64 5.75 11.91
N PRO A 142 -0.40 6.38 12.50
CA PRO A 142 -1.56 7.00 11.84
C PRO A 142 -1.36 8.46 11.40
N LYS A 143 -0.23 9.10 11.72
CA LYS A 143 0.01 10.52 11.44
C LYS A 143 0.85 10.71 10.18
N TYR A 144 0.21 10.57 9.02
CA TYR A 144 0.87 10.83 7.73
C TYR A 144 1.30 12.30 7.63
N ARG A 145 2.55 12.56 7.25
CA ARG A 145 3.12 13.91 7.06
C ARG A 145 3.60 14.06 5.62
N PHE A 146 3.38 15.24 5.05
CA PHE A 146 3.71 15.55 3.66
C PHE A 146 5.18 15.26 3.31
N TRP A 147 6.15 15.81 4.06
CA TRP A 147 7.57 15.69 3.72
C TRP A 147 8.12 14.25 3.77
N PRO A 148 7.87 13.45 4.84
CA PRO A 148 8.20 12.03 4.80
C PRO A 148 7.48 11.29 3.68
N GLY A 149 6.19 11.58 3.46
CA GLY A 149 5.41 11.00 2.37
C GLY A 149 6.01 11.25 0.99
N LEU A 150 6.45 12.48 0.73
CA LEU A 150 7.13 12.86 -0.50
C LEU A 150 8.43 12.07 -0.67
N LEU A 151 9.26 11.99 0.37
CA LEU A 151 10.50 11.21 0.35
C LEU A 151 10.22 9.73 0.04
N PHE A 152 9.18 9.14 0.65
CA PHE A 152 8.83 7.74 0.41
C PHE A 152 8.37 7.51 -1.03
N ASN A 153 7.58 8.43 -1.58
CA ASN A 153 7.15 8.39 -2.98
C ASN A 153 8.33 8.55 -3.95
N VAL A 154 9.34 9.36 -3.62
CA VAL A 154 10.56 9.45 -4.43
C VAL A 154 11.36 8.14 -4.36
N ILE A 155 11.56 7.58 -3.16
CA ILE A 155 12.32 6.33 -3.00
C ILE A 155 11.63 5.18 -3.74
N GLY A 156 10.36 4.89 -3.42
CA GLY A 156 9.70 3.73 -4.02
C GLY A 156 9.14 4.00 -5.41
N GLY A 157 8.57 5.18 -5.64
CA GLY A 157 7.90 5.53 -6.91
C GLY A 157 8.83 6.06 -8.00
N ILE A 158 10.10 6.32 -7.69
CA ILE A 158 11.10 6.73 -8.70
C ILE A 158 12.29 5.80 -8.62
N VAL A 159 13.03 5.81 -7.50
CA VAL A 159 14.31 5.09 -7.41
C VAL A 159 14.12 3.59 -7.59
N VAL A 160 13.19 2.97 -6.85
CA VAL A 160 12.93 1.53 -6.98
C VAL A 160 12.32 1.20 -8.34
N ILE A 161 11.35 1.98 -8.83
CA ILE A 161 10.76 1.73 -10.16
C ILE A 161 11.83 1.77 -11.25
N TYR A 162 12.75 2.74 -11.22
CA TYR A 162 13.79 2.88 -12.24
C TYR A 162 14.88 1.81 -12.11
N ALA A 163 15.16 1.35 -10.88
CA ALA A 163 16.10 0.24 -10.65
C ALA A 163 15.67 -1.06 -11.36
N PHE A 164 14.36 -1.27 -11.59
CA PHE A 164 13.85 -2.38 -12.40
C PHE A 164 13.60 -1.97 -13.86
N GLY A 165 13.05 -0.77 -14.08
CA GLY A 165 12.65 -0.28 -15.39
C GLY A 165 13.83 -0.10 -16.35
N VAL A 166 14.84 0.66 -15.93
CA VAL A 166 15.96 1.06 -16.79
C VAL A 166 16.78 -0.16 -17.26
N PRO A 167 17.17 -1.12 -16.38
CA PRO A 167 17.93 -2.28 -16.84
C PRO A 167 17.17 -3.16 -17.83
N VAL A 168 15.86 -3.36 -17.62
CA VAL A 168 15.05 -4.16 -18.57
C VAL A 168 14.88 -3.43 -19.90
N THR A 169 14.71 -2.11 -19.90
CA THR A 169 14.68 -1.33 -21.14
C THR A 169 16.00 -1.43 -21.89
N ALA A 170 17.15 -1.27 -21.21
CA ALA A 170 18.47 -1.41 -21.81
C ALA A 170 18.69 -2.80 -22.41
N TRP A 171 18.32 -3.84 -21.68
CA TRP A 171 18.40 -5.22 -22.17
C TRP A 171 17.53 -5.46 -23.40
N ARG A 172 16.27 -4.98 -23.39
CA ARG A 172 15.31 -5.19 -24.48
C ARG A 172 15.61 -4.38 -25.74
N THR A 173 16.27 -3.24 -25.60
CA THR A 173 16.66 -2.39 -26.74
C THR A 173 18.07 -2.70 -27.25
N GLY A 174 18.84 -3.53 -26.52
CA GLY A 174 20.23 -3.84 -26.86
C GLY A 174 21.20 -2.69 -26.61
N SER A 175 20.76 -1.59 -25.99
CA SER A 175 21.59 -0.42 -25.72
C SER A 175 21.79 -0.20 -24.23
N TRP A 176 22.98 -0.56 -23.75
CA TRP A 176 23.47 -0.27 -22.40
C TRP A 176 24.24 1.06 -22.32
N GLU A 177 24.14 1.88 -23.36
CA GLU A 177 24.84 3.14 -23.44
C GLU A 177 24.35 4.10 -22.34
N LEU A 178 25.22 5.02 -21.94
CA LEU A 178 24.87 6.09 -21.01
C LEU A 178 23.64 6.88 -21.50
N ALA A 179 23.44 6.96 -22.83
CA ALA A 179 22.27 7.56 -23.44
C ALA A 179 20.94 6.89 -23.01
N THR A 180 20.90 5.56 -22.84
CA THR A 180 19.71 4.84 -22.35
C THR A 180 19.44 5.10 -20.87
N VAL A 181 20.48 5.32 -20.07
CA VAL A 181 20.31 5.68 -18.65
C VAL A 181 19.88 7.14 -18.51
N LEU A 182 20.48 8.04 -19.31
CA LEU A 182 20.12 9.45 -19.34
C LEU A 182 18.73 9.67 -19.93
N SER A 183 18.25 8.80 -20.81
CA SER A 183 16.87 8.87 -21.29
C SER A 183 15.90 8.74 -20.12
N ALA A 184 16.17 7.95 -19.08
CA ALA A 184 15.29 7.89 -17.91
C ALA A 184 15.14 9.23 -17.15
N ALA A 185 16.12 10.14 -17.26
CA ALA A 185 16.04 11.45 -16.62
C ALA A 185 14.92 12.32 -17.20
N GLN A 186 14.47 12.05 -18.44
CA GLN A 186 13.37 12.78 -19.08
C GLN A 186 12.02 12.57 -18.37
N TYR A 187 11.85 11.46 -17.65
CA TYR A 187 10.65 11.16 -16.85
C TYR A 187 10.63 11.90 -15.51
N LEU A 188 11.80 12.29 -15.02
CA LEU A 188 12.00 12.74 -13.64
C LEU A 188 11.18 13.99 -13.28
N PRO A 189 11.08 15.04 -14.13
CA PRO A 189 10.24 16.20 -13.79
C PRO A 189 8.78 15.82 -13.60
N GLY A 190 8.26 14.97 -14.48
CA GLY A 190 6.89 14.49 -14.41
C GLY A 190 6.65 13.58 -13.22
N ASP A 191 7.61 12.74 -12.83
CA ASP A 191 7.46 11.81 -11.71
C ASP A 191 7.63 12.50 -10.35
N LEU A 192 8.49 13.52 -10.26
CA LEU A 192 8.58 14.39 -9.08
C LEU A 192 7.28 15.14 -8.85
N LEU A 193 6.66 15.68 -9.91
CA LEU A 193 5.35 16.31 -9.82
C LEU A 193 4.30 15.32 -9.27
N LYS A 194 4.28 14.09 -9.81
CA LYS A 194 3.37 13.03 -9.31
C LYS A 194 3.64 12.66 -7.86
N ALA A 195 4.91 12.59 -7.44
CA ALA A 195 5.28 12.29 -6.05
C ALA A 195 4.78 13.38 -5.09
N VAL A 196 4.90 14.66 -5.48
CA VAL A 196 4.35 15.80 -4.73
C VAL A 196 2.82 15.70 -4.64
N LEU A 197 2.15 15.44 -5.76
CA LEU A 197 0.69 15.29 -5.78
C LEU A 197 0.24 14.10 -4.91
N ALA A 198 0.89 12.95 -5.02
CA ALA A 198 0.58 11.77 -4.22
C ALA A 198 0.72 12.04 -2.72
N ALA A 199 1.81 12.69 -2.31
CA ALA A 199 2.06 13.05 -0.92
C ALA A 199 1.04 14.07 -0.38
N ALA A 200 0.69 15.09 -1.18
CA ALA A 200 -0.32 16.09 -0.82
C ALA A 200 -1.72 15.46 -0.67
N ILE A 201 -2.14 14.64 -1.65
CA ILE A 201 -3.43 13.96 -1.61
C ILE A 201 -3.48 13.00 -0.42
N ALA A 202 -2.45 12.19 -0.20
CA ALA A 202 -2.40 11.26 0.93
C ALA A 202 -2.45 12.00 2.28
N ALA A 203 -1.72 13.10 2.43
CA ALA A 203 -1.79 13.92 3.64
C ALA A 203 -3.20 14.49 3.88
N GLY A 204 -3.88 14.95 2.83
CA GLY A 204 -5.27 15.39 2.91
C GLY A 204 -6.24 14.27 3.32
N VAL A 205 -6.10 13.09 2.70
CA VAL A 205 -6.93 11.92 3.01
C VAL A 205 -6.73 11.45 4.45
N HIS A 206 -5.49 11.31 4.93
CA HIS A 206 -5.24 10.87 6.32
C HIS A 206 -5.68 11.90 7.36
N ARG A 207 -5.74 13.19 7.01
CA ARG A 207 -6.29 14.24 7.89
C ARG A 207 -7.81 14.18 7.98
N ALA A 208 -8.50 13.86 6.88
CA ALA A 208 -9.96 13.81 6.83
C ALA A 208 -10.53 12.44 7.27
N TYR A 209 -9.87 11.35 6.90
CA TYR A 209 -10.33 9.98 7.11
C TYR A 209 -9.15 9.05 7.48
N PRO A 210 -8.95 8.75 8.77
CA PRO A 210 -7.95 7.78 9.19
C PRO A 210 -8.30 6.39 8.62
N VAL A 211 -7.50 5.88 7.70
CA VAL A 211 -7.73 4.56 7.09
C VAL A 211 -7.22 3.49 8.07
N PRO A 212 -8.07 2.59 8.59
CA PRO A 212 -7.62 1.51 9.47
C PRO A 212 -6.64 0.57 8.76
N ARG A 213 -5.68 0.02 9.50
CA ARG A 213 -4.72 -0.97 8.99
C ARG A 213 -5.44 -2.23 8.47
N ALA A 214 -4.83 -2.91 7.50
CA ALA A 214 -5.39 -4.13 6.91
C ALA A 214 -5.63 -5.21 7.97
N GLY A 215 -6.74 -5.95 7.85
CA GLY A 215 -7.07 -7.07 8.75
C GLY A 215 -7.56 -6.71 10.15
N ARG A 216 -7.82 -5.43 10.48
CA ARG A 216 -8.44 -5.04 11.75
C ARG A 216 -9.95 -4.77 11.59
N PRO A 217 -10.82 -5.47 12.35
CA PRO A 217 -12.25 -5.14 12.44
C PRO A 217 -12.48 -3.71 12.97
N ARG A 218 -13.59 -3.06 12.57
CA ARG A 218 -13.98 -1.75 13.14
C ARG A 218 -14.22 -1.91 14.66
N GLY A 219 -13.58 -1.05 15.47
CA GLY A 219 -13.84 -0.98 16.92
C GLY A 219 -12.61 -1.01 17.86
N GLN A 220 -11.38 -1.18 17.34
CA GLN A 220 -10.16 -1.27 18.16
C GLN A 220 -9.09 -0.23 17.76
N ALA A 221 -9.52 0.99 17.42
CA ALA A 221 -8.63 2.10 17.07
C ALA A 221 -8.56 3.11 18.21
#